data_AF-M5BJ29-F1
#
_entry.id   AF-M5BJ29-F1
#
_cell.length_a   1.000
_cell.length_b   1.000
_cell.length_c   1.000
_cell.angle_alpha   90.00
_cell.angle_beta   90.00
_cell.angle_gamma   90.00
#
_symmetry.space_group_name_H-M   'P 1'
#
loop_
_entity.id
_entity.type
_entity.pdbx_description
1 polymer ?
#
loop_
_entity_poly.entity_id
_entity_poly.type
_entity_poly.pdbx_seq_one_letter_code
_entity_poly.pdbx_strand_id
1 'polypeptide(L)'
;MDRLVSGENELEASLRLYSYSQAKLQSTCNKSGCPADGGLGEPKFNADGTPFDGSWGRPQRDGPALRAITLIRFANYLLDRGTGPDREFVSRFLYNQDTSSSQSIIKNDLEYTSHMCFDTSYDLWEEKQDLHFFTLVACRKALSSGATLADRLGDSGAAAWYRQQFSVMTSRILDSNMFFFPDGSYRAYANPQKLERRGVDSAVLLAVLAAGESGDPNFGPTAPAVLASVKVYVDAFRGLYPIANSSEQLFGSAPVPTGRYPEDKWDGYETGSNTLGNPWYLCTVAVPHLIDWALVEFASAGNITVTDVSLPFFQQFVSVKPGDVFTNGSAGFDSIVLGMRTWSDGFYEILRQFQGPGGVLYEQFNRDTGEPQGASNLTWSFAAFANAARARHNLEASMTSHRIASWD
;
A
#
# COMPACT_ATOMS: atom_id res chain seq x y z
N MET A 1 12.67 -7.61 -0.43
CA MET A 1 13.79 -6.64 -0.33
C MET A 1 14.31 -6.52 1.08
N ASP A 2 13.49 -6.20 2.09
CA ASP A 2 14.00 -5.99 3.47
C ASP A 2 14.76 -7.20 4.03
N ARG A 3 14.22 -8.42 3.82
CA ARG A 3 14.89 -9.70 4.17
C ARG A 3 16.24 -9.90 3.47
N LEU A 4 16.34 -9.52 2.20
CA LEU A 4 17.59 -9.58 1.45
C LEU A 4 18.62 -8.60 2.04
N VAL A 5 18.19 -7.37 2.35
CA VAL A 5 19.04 -6.35 2.97
C VAL A 5 19.50 -6.78 4.38
N SER A 6 18.69 -7.54 5.11
CA SER A 6 19.07 -8.13 6.41
C SER A 6 19.93 -9.40 6.31
N GLY A 7 20.31 -9.83 5.11
CA GLY A 7 21.31 -10.89 4.88
C GLY A 7 20.80 -12.22 4.33
N GLU A 8 19.52 -12.34 3.99
CA GLU A 8 18.94 -13.53 3.34
C GLU A 8 19.26 -13.55 1.83
N ASN A 9 20.53 -13.81 1.52
CA ASN A 9 21.11 -13.69 0.18
C ASN A 9 20.51 -14.64 -0.86
N GLU A 10 19.91 -15.75 -0.43
CA GLU A 10 19.21 -16.71 -1.30
C GLU A 10 18.04 -16.07 -2.07
N LEU A 11 17.45 -15.00 -1.54
CA LEU A 11 16.35 -14.27 -2.18
C LEU A 11 16.79 -13.47 -3.42
N GLU A 12 18.09 -13.20 -3.56
CA GLU A 12 18.62 -12.48 -4.72
C GLU A 12 18.37 -13.24 -6.02
N ALA A 13 18.53 -14.56 -6.01
CA ALA A 13 18.29 -15.39 -7.21
C ALA A 13 16.84 -15.25 -7.69
N SER A 14 15.88 -15.25 -6.77
CA SER A 14 14.46 -15.02 -7.07
C SER A 14 14.20 -13.62 -7.64
N LEU A 15 14.86 -12.59 -7.12
CA LEU A 15 14.72 -11.22 -7.65
C LEU A 15 15.31 -11.07 -9.05
N ARG A 16 16.45 -11.71 -9.34
CA ARG A 16 17.01 -11.74 -10.70
C ARG A 16 16.09 -12.49 -11.67
N LEU A 17 15.58 -13.65 -11.28
CA LEU A 17 14.60 -14.41 -12.08
C LEU A 17 13.33 -13.61 -12.32
N TYR A 18 12.83 -12.92 -11.30
CA TYR A 18 11.73 -11.98 -11.44
C TYR A 18 12.06 -10.92 -12.48
N SER A 19 13.20 -10.21 -12.37
CA SER A 19 13.61 -9.22 -13.38
C SER A 19 13.64 -9.79 -14.80
N TYR A 20 14.21 -10.97 -15.03
CA TYR A 20 14.20 -11.60 -16.36
C TYR A 20 12.78 -11.88 -16.87
N SER A 21 11.89 -12.37 -15.99
CA SER A 21 10.49 -12.58 -16.37
C SER A 21 9.81 -11.26 -16.76
N GLN A 22 10.10 -10.15 -16.05
CA GLN A 22 9.51 -8.85 -16.33
C GLN A 22 9.98 -8.27 -17.67
N ALA A 23 11.25 -8.46 -18.05
CA ALA A 23 11.74 -8.09 -19.37
C ALA A 23 10.98 -8.82 -20.50
N LYS A 24 10.68 -10.11 -20.31
CA LYS A 24 9.86 -10.89 -21.26
C LYS A 24 8.42 -10.35 -21.31
N LEU A 25 7.79 -10.09 -20.16
CA LEU A 25 6.42 -9.59 -20.13
C LEU A 25 6.28 -8.19 -20.74
N GLN A 26 7.21 -7.27 -20.43
CA GLN A 26 7.18 -5.90 -20.97
C GLN A 26 7.35 -5.85 -22.50
N SER A 27 7.95 -6.88 -23.12
CA SER A 27 8.13 -6.98 -24.58
C SER A 27 6.97 -7.72 -25.27
N THR A 28 6.01 -8.23 -24.51
CA THR A 28 4.91 -9.04 -25.02
C THR A 28 3.70 -8.15 -25.30
N CYS A 29 3.33 -8.02 -26.57
CA CYS A 29 2.07 -7.36 -26.97
C CYS A 29 0.86 -8.11 -26.40
N ASN A 30 -0.15 -7.35 -25.98
CA ASN A 30 -1.34 -7.84 -25.30
C ASN A 30 -2.54 -6.92 -25.61
N LYS A 31 -3.67 -7.14 -24.93
CA LYS A 31 -4.91 -6.38 -25.18
C LYS A 31 -4.89 -4.93 -24.70
N SER A 32 -3.95 -4.53 -23.84
CA SER A 32 -3.69 -3.13 -23.50
C SER A 32 -2.74 -2.43 -24.49
N GLY A 33 -2.08 -3.20 -25.38
CA GLY A 33 -1.16 -2.70 -26.39
C GLY A 33 0.15 -3.49 -26.45
N CYS A 34 1.10 -2.94 -27.17
CA CYS A 34 2.50 -3.32 -27.26
C CYS A 34 3.38 -2.42 -26.36
N PRO A 35 4.70 -2.68 -26.27
CA PRO A 35 5.57 -1.97 -25.33
C PRO A 35 5.62 -0.45 -25.54
N ALA A 36 5.40 0.00 -26.79
CA ALA A 36 5.48 1.42 -27.17
C ALA A 36 4.15 2.18 -27.11
N ASP A 37 3.01 1.50 -26.94
CA ASP A 37 1.66 2.08 -27.12
C ASP A 37 0.65 1.63 -26.06
N GLY A 38 1.12 1.20 -24.89
CA GLY A 38 0.26 1.03 -23.71
C GLY A 38 0.30 -0.34 -23.03
N GLY A 39 0.96 -1.33 -23.65
CA GLY A 39 0.95 -2.74 -23.22
C GLY A 39 1.49 -3.00 -21.82
N LEU A 40 2.26 -2.08 -21.24
CA LEU A 40 2.75 -2.19 -19.86
C LEU A 40 1.64 -2.07 -18.81
N GLY A 41 0.49 -1.49 -19.16
CA GLY A 41 -0.68 -1.40 -18.28
C GLY A 41 -1.56 -2.66 -18.25
N GLU A 42 -1.13 -3.76 -18.89
CA GLU A 42 -1.87 -5.02 -18.83
C GLU A 42 -1.81 -5.60 -17.40
N PRO A 43 -2.96 -5.87 -16.76
CA PRO A 43 -2.99 -6.31 -15.36
C PRO A 43 -2.38 -7.69 -15.12
N LYS A 44 -2.55 -8.61 -16.08
CA LYS A 44 -2.16 -10.01 -15.92
C LYS A 44 -1.79 -10.71 -17.21
N PHE A 45 -1.05 -11.80 -17.04
CA PHE A 45 -0.62 -12.72 -18.08
C PHE A 45 -0.90 -14.16 -17.62
N ASN A 46 -0.87 -15.12 -18.54
CA ASN A 46 -0.88 -16.52 -18.16
C ASN A 46 0.44 -16.89 -17.46
N ALA A 47 0.44 -17.97 -16.67
CA ALA A 47 1.61 -18.38 -15.88
C ALA A 47 2.86 -18.74 -16.73
N ASP A 48 2.67 -19.11 -18.00
CA ASP A 48 3.75 -19.36 -18.96
C ASP A 48 4.33 -18.07 -19.61
N GLY A 49 3.74 -16.92 -19.27
CA GLY A 49 4.08 -15.59 -19.77
C GLY A 49 3.42 -15.22 -21.10
N THR A 50 2.45 -16.00 -21.58
CA THR A 50 1.64 -15.61 -22.75
C THR A 50 0.58 -14.56 -22.38
N PRO A 51 0.13 -13.72 -23.35
CA PRO A 51 -0.93 -12.74 -23.11
C PRO A 51 -2.23 -13.39 -22.62
N PHE A 52 -2.92 -12.73 -21.70
CA PHE A 52 -4.28 -13.12 -21.34
C PHE A 52 -5.30 -12.49 -22.30
N ASP A 53 -5.81 -13.29 -23.24
CA ASP A 53 -6.74 -12.81 -24.28
C ASP A 53 -8.21 -12.71 -23.83
N GLY A 54 -8.55 -12.97 -22.57
CA GLY A 54 -9.91 -12.81 -22.06
C GLY A 54 -10.33 -11.34 -21.89
N SER A 55 -11.64 -11.09 -21.81
CA SER A 55 -12.17 -9.81 -21.33
C SER A 55 -11.72 -9.57 -19.89
N TRP A 56 -11.32 -8.33 -19.56
CA TRP A 56 -10.76 -7.99 -18.26
C TRP A 56 -10.79 -6.47 -18.03
N GLY A 57 -10.74 -6.05 -16.76
CA GLY A 57 -10.62 -4.66 -16.36
C GLY A 57 -9.23 -4.09 -16.64
N ARG A 58 -8.97 -3.74 -17.90
CA ARG A 58 -7.68 -3.20 -18.39
C ARG A 58 -7.83 -1.79 -19.00
N PRO A 59 -6.78 -0.95 -18.97
CA PRO A 59 -5.50 -1.16 -18.27
C PRO A 59 -5.62 -0.90 -16.75
N GLN A 60 -4.62 -1.34 -16.00
CA GLN A 60 -4.32 -0.93 -14.62
C GLN A 60 -2.94 -0.29 -14.58
N ARG A 61 -2.85 0.94 -14.08
CA ARG A 61 -1.66 1.78 -14.24
C ARG A 61 -0.74 1.80 -13.03
N ASP A 62 -1.15 1.17 -11.94
CA ASP A 62 -0.35 0.95 -10.73
C ASP A 62 0.73 -0.12 -10.94
N GLY A 63 0.47 -1.15 -11.75
CA GLY A 63 1.40 -2.25 -12.01
C GLY A 63 2.82 -1.84 -12.40
N PRO A 64 3.01 -1.01 -13.46
CA PRO A 64 4.32 -0.47 -13.82
C PRO A 64 5.00 0.30 -12.69
N ALA A 65 4.25 1.14 -11.96
CA ALA A 65 4.80 1.92 -10.86
C ALA A 65 5.28 1.03 -9.70
N LEU A 66 4.48 0.04 -9.28
CA LEU A 66 4.82 -0.90 -8.21
C LEU A 66 6.03 -1.78 -8.59
N ARG A 67 6.10 -2.21 -9.85
CA ARG A 67 7.27 -2.95 -10.38
C ARG A 67 8.52 -2.08 -10.37
N ALA A 68 8.44 -0.83 -10.82
CA ALA A 68 9.54 0.12 -10.77
C ALA A 68 10.02 0.34 -9.32
N ILE A 69 9.12 0.61 -8.37
CA ILE A 69 9.48 0.78 -6.94
C ILE A 69 10.28 -0.40 -6.42
N THR A 70 9.82 -1.63 -6.71
CA THR A 70 10.48 -2.86 -6.27
C THR A 70 11.87 -3.02 -6.89
N LEU A 71 11.97 -2.85 -8.21
CA LEU A 71 13.22 -3.05 -8.94
C LEU A 71 14.24 -1.92 -8.72
N ILE A 72 13.80 -0.69 -8.42
CA ILE A 72 14.69 0.41 -8.02
C ILE A 72 15.34 0.10 -6.67
N ARG A 73 14.59 -0.45 -5.70
CA ARG A 73 15.17 -0.91 -4.43
C ARG A 73 16.23 -2.00 -4.67
N PHE A 74 15.93 -2.95 -5.56
CA PHE A 74 16.88 -4.00 -5.91
C PHE A 74 18.12 -3.46 -6.63
N ALA A 75 17.95 -2.54 -7.59
CA ALA A 75 19.06 -1.89 -8.29
C ALA A 75 19.98 -1.16 -7.30
N ASN A 76 19.43 -0.39 -6.37
CA ASN A 76 20.23 0.29 -5.35
C ASN A 76 21.01 -0.68 -4.46
N TYR A 77 20.38 -1.78 -4.01
CA TYR A 77 21.09 -2.84 -3.26
C TYR A 77 22.30 -3.38 -4.02
N LEU A 78 22.15 -3.68 -5.31
CA LEU A 78 23.24 -4.18 -6.16
C LEU A 78 24.33 -3.12 -6.38
N LEU A 79 23.94 -1.86 -6.59
CA LEU A 79 24.87 -0.74 -6.76
C LEU A 79 25.64 -0.43 -5.47
N ASP A 80 25.01 -0.57 -4.29
CA ASP A 80 25.65 -0.40 -2.98
C ASP A 80 26.68 -1.50 -2.73
N ARG A 81 26.37 -2.75 -3.11
CA ARG A 81 27.34 -3.86 -3.06
C ARG A 81 28.49 -3.67 -4.03
N GLY A 82 28.24 -3.09 -5.20
CA GLY A 82 29.28 -2.53 -6.07
C GLY A 82 30.21 -3.54 -6.72
N THR A 83 29.80 -4.78 -6.96
CA THR A 83 30.61 -5.71 -7.76
C THR A 83 30.53 -5.37 -9.25
N GLY A 84 31.50 -5.83 -10.05
CA GLY A 84 31.46 -5.70 -11.51
C GLY A 84 30.19 -6.29 -12.13
N PRO A 85 29.85 -7.57 -11.84
CA PRO A 85 28.62 -8.20 -12.31
C PRO A 85 27.33 -7.49 -11.88
N ASP A 86 27.30 -6.89 -10.69
CA ASP A 86 26.13 -6.14 -10.22
C ASP A 86 25.92 -4.87 -11.03
N ARG A 87 26.99 -4.08 -11.23
CA ARG A 87 26.92 -2.88 -12.07
C ARG A 87 26.49 -3.22 -13.49
N GLU A 88 27.03 -4.30 -14.06
CA GLU A 88 26.67 -4.77 -15.40
C GLU A 88 25.19 -5.22 -15.46
N PHE A 89 24.72 -5.97 -14.47
CA PHE A 89 23.33 -6.39 -14.41
C PHE A 89 22.38 -5.20 -14.33
N VAL A 90 22.70 -4.22 -13.48
CA VAL A 90 21.89 -3.01 -13.34
C VAL A 90 21.86 -2.23 -14.65
N SER A 91 23.02 -1.90 -15.23
CA SER A 91 23.10 -1.04 -16.42
C SER A 91 22.57 -1.69 -17.70
N ARG A 92 22.65 -3.02 -17.80
CA ARG A 92 22.23 -3.75 -19.01
C ARG A 92 20.81 -4.29 -18.97
N PHE A 93 20.26 -4.57 -17.79
CA PHE A 93 18.95 -5.25 -17.68
C PHE A 93 17.92 -4.47 -16.88
N LEU A 94 18.32 -3.83 -15.77
CA LEU A 94 17.37 -3.11 -14.92
C LEU A 94 17.13 -1.67 -15.41
N TYR A 95 18.20 -0.92 -15.66
CA TYR A 95 18.15 0.48 -16.08
C TYR A 95 19.25 0.76 -17.10
N ASN A 96 18.87 0.77 -18.37
CA ASN A 96 19.64 1.29 -19.48
C ASN A 96 19.05 2.63 -19.95
N GLN A 97 19.93 3.62 -20.16
CA GLN A 97 19.55 4.95 -20.66
C GLN A 97 19.01 4.89 -22.10
N ASP A 98 19.49 3.92 -22.89
CA ASP A 98 19.03 3.70 -24.25
C ASP A 98 17.81 2.77 -24.28
N THR A 99 16.63 3.39 -24.40
CA THR A 99 15.33 2.71 -24.51
C THR A 99 15.11 2.02 -25.85
N SER A 100 16.01 2.16 -26.83
CA SER A 100 15.96 1.34 -28.05
C SER A 100 16.29 -0.13 -27.78
N SER A 101 16.96 -0.41 -26.65
CA SER A 101 17.13 -1.76 -26.13
C SER A 101 15.89 -2.17 -25.32
N SER A 102 15.33 -3.34 -25.61
CA SER A 102 14.23 -3.93 -24.81
C SER A 102 14.65 -4.32 -23.38
N GLN A 103 15.90 -4.06 -22.99
CA GLN A 103 16.53 -4.49 -21.74
C GLN A 103 16.67 -3.31 -20.78
N SER A 104 15.56 -2.68 -20.42
CA SER A 104 15.54 -1.56 -19.48
C SER A 104 14.25 -1.52 -18.66
N ILE A 105 14.07 -2.53 -17.79
CA ILE A 105 12.79 -2.78 -17.14
C ILE A 105 12.29 -1.57 -16.35
N ILE A 106 13.15 -1.00 -15.51
CA ILE A 106 12.84 0.15 -14.66
C ILE A 106 12.55 1.36 -15.53
N LYS A 107 13.39 1.63 -16.53
CA LYS A 107 13.22 2.79 -17.41
C LYS A 107 11.89 2.70 -18.16
N ASN A 108 11.56 1.55 -18.73
CA ASN A 108 10.30 1.33 -19.45
C ASN A 108 9.09 1.60 -18.56
N ASP A 109 9.11 1.10 -17.33
CA ASP A 109 8.03 1.36 -16.36
C ASP A 109 7.96 2.84 -15.96
N LEU A 110 9.09 3.52 -15.77
CA LEU A 110 9.13 4.95 -15.44
C LEU A 110 8.66 5.82 -16.60
N GLU A 111 9.04 5.49 -17.84
CA GLU A 111 8.52 6.18 -19.02
C GLU A 111 7.00 6.00 -19.12
N TYR A 112 6.49 4.78 -18.98
CA TYR A 112 5.04 4.55 -18.94
C TYR A 112 4.36 5.34 -17.82
N THR A 113 4.90 5.25 -16.60
CA THR A 113 4.36 5.90 -15.39
C THR A 113 4.30 7.43 -15.58
N SER A 114 5.37 8.01 -16.11
CA SER A 114 5.52 9.46 -16.27
C SER A 114 4.58 10.07 -17.32
N HIS A 115 4.10 9.25 -18.27
CA HIS A 115 3.22 9.72 -19.35
C HIS A 115 1.75 9.33 -19.14
N MET A 116 1.47 8.20 -18.49
CA MET A 116 0.16 7.57 -18.57
C MET A 116 -0.62 7.55 -17.25
N CYS A 117 0.02 7.76 -16.09
CA CYS A 117 -0.69 7.57 -14.80
C CYS A 117 -1.87 8.52 -14.57
N PHE A 118 -1.97 9.64 -15.30
CA PHE A 118 -3.12 10.56 -15.23
C PHE A 118 -4.27 10.23 -16.16
N ASP A 119 -4.15 9.17 -16.96
CA ASP A 119 -5.25 8.67 -17.74
C ASP A 119 -6.12 7.73 -16.88
N THR A 120 -7.42 7.71 -17.14
CA THR A 120 -8.33 6.79 -16.47
C THR A 120 -7.88 5.33 -16.65
N SER A 121 -8.02 4.54 -15.60
CA SER A 121 -7.70 3.10 -15.58
C SER A 121 -8.59 2.37 -14.60
N TYR A 122 -8.59 1.04 -14.62
CA TYR A 122 -9.23 0.26 -13.57
C TYR A 122 -8.45 0.40 -12.25
N ASP A 123 -9.15 0.28 -11.13
CA ASP A 123 -8.56 0.29 -9.80
C ASP A 123 -7.79 -1.00 -9.50
N LEU A 124 -7.04 -1.03 -8.39
CA LEU A 124 -6.33 -2.21 -7.88
C LEU A 124 -7.24 -3.42 -7.61
N TRP A 125 -8.55 -3.19 -7.54
CA TRP A 125 -9.60 -4.18 -7.39
C TRP A 125 -10.16 -4.69 -8.73
N GLU A 126 -9.69 -4.14 -9.84
CA GLU A 126 -9.99 -4.54 -11.21
C GLU A 126 -11.45 -4.24 -11.65
N GLU A 127 -12.12 -3.28 -11.01
CA GLU A 127 -13.58 -3.13 -11.07
C GLU A 127 -14.08 -1.82 -11.67
N LYS A 128 -13.44 -0.68 -11.35
CA LYS A 128 -13.96 0.65 -11.67
C LYS A 128 -12.93 1.49 -12.40
N GLN A 129 -13.37 2.13 -13.49
CA GLN A 129 -12.57 3.10 -14.23
C GLN A 129 -12.70 4.51 -13.63
N ASP A 130 -11.59 5.05 -13.13
CA ASP A 130 -11.47 6.43 -12.64
C ASP A 130 -9.98 6.80 -12.52
N LEU A 131 -9.68 7.92 -11.86
CA LEU A 131 -8.40 8.14 -11.20
C LEU A 131 -8.48 7.65 -9.75
N HIS A 132 -7.44 6.94 -9.32
CA HIS A 132 -7.42 6.23 -8.04
C HIS A 132 -6.27 6.70 -7.17
N PHE A 133 -6.54 6.90 -5.88
CA PHE A 133 -5.54 7.34 -4.90
C PHE A 133 -4.36 6.36 -4.86
N PHE A 134 -4.64 5.05 -4.78
CA PHE A 134 -3.61 4.00 -4.77
C PHE A 134 -2.67 4.09 -5.97
N THR A 135 -3.24 4.15 -7.17
CA THR A 135 -2.47 4.23 -8.41
C THR A 135 -1.59 5.48 -8.45
N LEU A 136 -2.14 6.66 -8.15
CA LEU A 136 -1.39 7.91 -8.26
C LEU A 136 -0.32 8.07 -7.18
N VAL A 137 -0.55 7.58 -5.96
CA VAL A 137 0.47 7.56 -4.89
C VAL A 137 1.60 6.58 -5.24
N ALA A 138 1.29 5.41 -5.82
CA ALA A 138 2.31 4.51 -6.34
C ALA A 138 3.12 5.15 -7.48
N CYS A 139 2.46 5.78 -8.47
CA CYS A 139 3.14 6.49 -9.55
C CYS A 139 4.02 7.62 -9.03
N ARG A 140 3.54 8.41 -8.06
CA ARG A 140 4.33 9.45 -7.38
C ARG A 140 5.63 8.87 -6.81
N LYS A 141 5.55 7.78 -6.05
CA LYS A 141 6.71 7.15 -5.42
C LYS A 141 7.67 6.53 -6.45
N ALA A 142 7.15 5.94 -7.52
CA ALA A 142 7.97 5.43 -8.61
C ALA A 142 8.79 6.56 -9.27
N LEU A 143 8.16 7.70 -9.55
CA LEU A 143 8.82 8.86 -10.17
C LEU A 143 9.89 9.49 -9.27
N SER A 144 9.62 9.67 -7.97
CA SER A 144 10.64 10.20 -7.04
C SER A 144 11.84 9.26 -6.92
N SER A 145 11.57 7.96 -6.73
CA SER A 145 12.63 6.94 -6.62
C SER A 145 13.40 6.77 -7.93
N GLY A 146 12.69 6.88 -9.06
CA GLY A 146 13.24 6.79 -10.40
C GLY A 146 14.17 7.96 -10.72
N ALA A 147 13.81 9.18 -10.31
CA ALA A 147 14.67 10.34 -10.44
C ALA A 147 16.02 10.15 -9.72
N THR A 148 15.98 9.69 -8.47
CA THR A 148 17.20 9.43 -7.69
C THR A 148 18.08 8.35 -8.32
N LEU A 149 17.49 7.26 -8.82
CA LEU A 149 18.25 6.22 -9.52
C LEU A 149 18.84 6.74 -10.83
N ALA A 150 18.08 7.53 -11.59
CA ALA A 150 18.54 8.12 -12.85
C ALA A 150 19.75 9.05 -12.62
N ASP A 151 19.75 9.90 -11.59
CA ASP A 151 20.93 10.70 -11.22
C ASP A 151 22.12 9.81 -10.88
N ARG A 152 21.88 8.78 -10.05
CA ARG A 152 22.93 7.85 -9.61
C ARG A 152 23.61 7.14 -10.78
N LEU A 153 22.87 6.91 -11.86
CA LEU A 153 23.34 6.27 -13.09
C LEU A 153 23.73 7.27 -14.19
N GLY A 154 23.76 8.58 -13.90
CA GLY A 154 24.20 9.62 -14.84
C GLY A 154 23.20 9.99 -15.93
N ASP A 155 21.93 9.60 -15.81
CA ASP A 155 20.84 9.96 -16.73
C ASP A 155 20.12 11.22 -16.26
N SER A 156 20.83 12.36 -16.30
CA SER A 156 20.35 13.62 -15.72
C SER A 156 19.10 14.18 -16.41
N GLY A 157 18.93 13.93 -17.71
CA GLY A 157 17.75 14.34 -18.47
C GLY A 157 16.48 13.63 -17.98
N ALA A 158 16.56 12.31 -17.83
CA ALA A 158 15.45 11.54 -17.26
C ALA A 158 15.19 11.90 -15.80
N ALA A 159 16.25 12.07 -15.00
CA ALA A 159 16.09 12.48 -13.62
C ALA A 159 15.35 13.82 -13.50
N ALA A 160 15.65 14.80 -14.36
CA ALA A 160 14.93 16.07 -14.40
C ALA A 160 13.45 15.87 -14.79
N TRP A 161 13.17 15.07 -15.81
CA TRP A 161 11.81 14.75 -16.24
C TRP A 161 10.99 14.07 -15.13
N TYR A 162 11.53 13.03 -14.49
CA TYR A 162 10.83 12.31 -13.42
C TYR A 162 10.58 13.20 -12.19
N ARG A 163 11.52 14.09 -11.82
CA ARG A 163 11.26 15.08 -10.76
C ARG A 163 10.14 16.04 -11.13
N GLN A 164 10.10 16.50 -12.39
CA GLN A 164 9.02 17.35 -12.86
C GLN A 164 7.66 16.63 -12.77
N GLN A 165 7.58 15.39 -13.25
CA GLN A 165 6.35 14.61 -13.20
C GLN A 165 5.95 14.25 -11.76
N PHE A 166 6.91 13.99 -10.87
CA PHE A 166 6.66 13.85 -9.43
C PHE A 166 6.02 15.11 -8.83
N SER A 167 6.52 16.30 -9.15
CA SER A 167 5.97 17.57 -8.67
C SER A 167 4.55 17.80 -9.19
N VAL A 168 4.31 17.55 -10.49
CA VAL A 168 2.98 17.62 -11.10
C VAL A 168 2.02 16.63 -10.42
N MET A 169 2.49 15.40 -10.19
CA MET A 169 1.72 14.34 -9.53
C MET A 169 1.29 14.76 -8.13
N THR A 170 2.25 15.23 -7.34
CA THR A 170 2.03 15.68 -5.95
C THR A 170 1.04 16.84 -5.89
N SER A 171 1.24 17.88 -6.71
CA SER A 171 0.34 19.03 -6.77
C SER A 171 -1.07 18.61 -7.19
N ARG A 172 -1.22 17.74 -8.19
CA ARG A 172 -2.55 17.28 -8.60
C ARG A 172 -3.25 16.45 -7.52
N ILE A 173 -2.55 15.60 -6.78
CA ILE A 173 -3.18 14.83 -5.69
C ILE A 173 -3.65 15.77 -4.57
N LEU A 174 -2.80 16.74 -4.17
CA LEU A 174 -3.04 17.58 -3.00
C LEU A 174 -3.88 18.83 -3.29
N ASP A 175 -3.53 19.61 -4.32
CA ASP A 175 -4.07 20.95 -4.54
C ASP A 175 -5.44 20.95 -5.23
N SER A 176 -5.79 19.85 -5.92
CA SER A 176 -7.07 19.74 -6.63
C SER A 176 -8.23 19.26 -5.75
N ASN A 177 -7.95 18.94 -4.48
CA ASN A 177 -8.89 18.30 -3.55
C ASN A 177 -9.52 17.00 -4.11
N MET A 178 -8.88 16.36 -5.10
CA MET A 178 -9.44 15.25 -5.87
C MET A 178 -9.76 14.03 -5.00
N PHE A 179 -8.91 13.77 -4.00
CA PHE A 179 -9.00 12.59 -3.13
C PHE A 179 -9.32 12.93 -1.68
N PHE A 180 -9.91 14.07 -1.38
CA PHE A 180 -10.28 14.41 0.00
C PHE A 180 -11.79 14.37 0.23
N PHE A 181 -12.16 13.89 1.42
CA PHE A 181 -13.45 14.17 2.02
C PHE A 181 -13.46 15.56 2.67
N PRO A 182 -14.64 16.15 2.93
CA PRO A 182 -14.74 17.46 3.60
C PRO A 182 -14.11 17.52 4.99
N ASP A 183 -13.95 16.39 5.67
CA ASP A 183 -13.30 16.28 6.98
C ASP A 183 -11.75 16.22 6.91
N GLY A 184 -11.18 16.23 5.71
CA GLY A 184 -9.74 16.17 5.47
C GLY A 184 -9.16 14.76 5.43
N SER A 185 -9.97 13.71 5.58
CA SER A 185 -9.55 12.33 5.29
C SER A 185 -9.50 12.07 3.78
N TYR A 186 -8.82 11.00 3.37
CA TYR A 186 -8.73 10.61 1.97
C TYR A 186 -9.89 9.71 1.52
N ARG A 187 -10.28 9.86 0.26
CA ARG A 187 -11.15 8.94 -0.49
C ARG A 187 -10.34 8.27 -1.61
N ALA A 188 -10.67 7.03 -1.94
CA ALA A 188 -9.89 6.23 -2.89
C ALA A 188 -10.09 6.60 -4.36
N TYR A 189 -11.18 7.28 -4.70
CA TYR A 189 -11.59 7.59 -6.07
C TYR A 189 -11.70 9.10 -6.26
N ALA A 190 -11.39 9.59 -7.46
CA ALA A 190 -11.58 10.99 -7.79
C ALA A 190 -13.07 11.36 -7.90
N ASN A 191 -13.91 10.42 -8.37
CA ASN A 191 -15.32 10.60 -8.65
C ASN A 191 -16.19 9.46 -8.07
N PRO A 192 -16.14 9.16 -6.77
CA PRO A 192 -16.77 7.96 -6.21
C PRO A 192 -18.29 7.91 -6.44
N GLN A 193 -18.96 9.07 -6.47
CA GLN A 193 -20.40 9.14 -6.70
C GLN A 193 -20.80 8.64 -8.10
N LYS A 194 -19.94 8.83 -9.11
CA LYS A 194 -20.18 8.29 -10.47
C LYS A 194 -20.02 6.77 -10.54
N LEU A 195 -19.43 6.18 -9.52
CA LEU A 195 -19.14 4.75 -9.42
C LEU A 195 -20.09 4.02 -8.47
N GLU A 196 -21.08 4.74 -7.92
CA GLU A 196 -21.98 4.26 -6.85
C GLU A 196 -21.21 3.84 -5.58
N ARG A 197 -20.08 4.50 -5.31
CA ARG A 197 -19.27 4.32 -4.10
C ARG A 197 -19.31 5.57 -3.24
N ARG A 198 -19.16 5.42 -1.92
CA ARG A 198 -18.91 6.56 -1.02
C ARG A 198 -17.48 7.07 -1.09
N GLY A 199 -16.54 6.21 -1.50
CA GLY A 199 -15.13 6.53 -1.63
C GLY A 199 -14.24 6.05 -0.48
N VAL A 200 -14.83 5.43 0.55
CA VAL A 200 -14.10 4.78 1.64
C VAL A 200 -13.61 3.42 1.17
N ASP A 201 -12.30 3.19 1.20
CA ASP A 201 -11.67 1.96 0.71
C ASP A 201 -10.31 1.74 1.40
N SER A 202 -9.98 0.47 1.66
CA SER A 202 -8.67 0.03 2.14
C SER A 202 -7.52 0.41 1.21
N ALA A 203 -7.81 0.67 -0.08
CA ALA A 203 -6.88 1.15 -1.08
C ALA A 203 -6.09 2.40 -0.62
N VAL A 204 -6.68 3.26 0.21
CA VAL A 204 -5.98 4.41 0.80
C VAL A 204 -4.85 3.96 1.72
N LEU A 205 -5.14 3.03 2.64
CA LEU A 205 -4.16 2.49 3.57
C LEU A 205 -3.08 1.70 2.81
N LEU A 206 -3.51 0.87 1.85
CA LEU A 206 -2.60 0.08 1.01
C LEU A 206 -1.67 0.99 0.18
N ALA A 207 -2.13 2.17 -0.25
CA ALA A 207 -1.31 3.14 -0.96
C ALA A 207 -0.16 3.66 -0.07
N VAL A 208 -0.48 4.01 1.17
CA VAL A 208 0.50 4.47 2.16
C VAL A 208 1.49 3.34 2.48
N LEU A 209 1.01 2.12 2.68
CA LEU A 209 1.88 0.97 2.96
C LEU A 209 2.79 0.59 1.77
N ALA A 210 2.33 0.79 0.54
CA ALA A 210 3.10 0.47 -0.66
C ALA A 210 4.08 1.58 -1.07
N ALA A 211 3.72 2.84 -0.85
CA ALA A 211 4.37 3.98 -1.50
C ALA A 211 4.48 5.24 -0.62
N GLY A 212 4.02 5.20 0.64
CA GLY A 212 4.25 6.23 1.63
C GLY A 212 5.71 6.30 2.09
N GLU A 213 6.08 7.40 2.75
CA GLU A 213 7.43 7.63 3.25
C GLU A 213 7.40 8.19 4.66
N SER A 214 8.40 7.81 5.46
CA SER A 214 8.53 8.30 6.83
C SER A 214 8.73 9.82 6.86
N GLY A 215 7.98 10.50 7.72
CA GLY A 215 8.02 11.96 7.81
C GLY A 215 7.38 12.71 6.64
N ASP A 216 6.78 12.04 5.65
CA ASP A 216 5.96 12.71 4.63
C ASP A 216 4.68 13.24 5.28
N PRO A 217 4.42 14.56 5.26
CA PRO A 217 3.29 15.16 5.99
C PRO A 217 1.92 14.84 5.37
N ASN A 218 1.88 14.27 4.17
CA ASN A 218 0.65 13.94 3.46
C ASN A 218 0.47 12.43 3.27
N PHE A 219 1.57 11.71 2.99
CA PHE A 219 1.54 10.29 2.64
C PHE A 219 2.34 9.40 3.61
N GLY A 220 2.77 9.94 4.76
CA GLY A 220 3.38 9.17 5.84
C GLY A 220 2.34 8.58 6.81
N PRO A 221 2.71 7.59 7.63
CA PRO A 221 1.78 6.90 8.53
C PRO A 221 1.24 7.81 9.65
N THR A 222 1.97 8.87 10.01
CA THR A 222 1.55 9.86 11.01
C THR A 222 0.90 11.11 10.40
N ALA A 223 0.75 11.17 9.07
CA ALA A 223 0.10 12.28 8.40
C ALA A 223 -1.36 12.42 8.90
N PRO A 224 -1.85 13.62 9.24
CA PRO A 224 -3.18 13.77 9.81
C PRO A 224 -4.30 13.19 8.94
N ALA A 225 -4.23 13.42 7.63
CA ALA A 225 -5.20 12.89 6.67
C ALA A 225 -5.17 11.35 6.60
N VAL A 226 -4.00 10.73 6.75
CA VAL A 226 -3.85 9.27 6.78
C VAL A 226 -4.49 8.70 8.05
N LEU A 227 -4.19 9.25 9.23
CA LEU A 227 -4.78 8.80 10.51
C LEU A 227 -6.31 8.97 10.51
N ALA A 228 -6.82 10.09 9.98
CA ALA A 228 -8.24 10.31 9.80
C ALA A 228 -8.86 9.27 8.85
N SER A 229 -8.17 8.95 7.76
CA SER A 229 -8.62 7.92 6.80
C SER A 229 -8.71 6.54 7.44
N VAL A 230 -7.78 6.18 8.31
CA VAL A 230 -7.85 4.92 9.07
C VAL A 230 -9.11 4.87 9.94
N LYS A 231 -9.43 5.97 10.64
CA LYS A 231 -10.65 6.06 11.46
C LYS A 231 -11.92 5.90 10.61
N VAL A 232 -12.03 6.70 9.54
CA VAL A 232 -13.17 6.66 8.61
C VAL A 232 -13.34 5.28 7.98
N TYR A 233 -12.22 4.65 7.59
CA TYR A 233 -12.20 3.32 7.01
C TYR A 233 -12.72 2.27 8.00
N VAL A 234 -12.15 2.17 9.20
CA VAL A 234 -12.56 1.15 10.18
C VAL A 234 -14.01 1.35 10.62
N ASP A 235 -14.42 2.59 10.86
CA ASP A 235 -15.81 2.89 11.24
C ASP A 235 -16.81 2.45 10.18
N ALA A 236 -16.45 2.51 8.90
CA ALA A 236 -17.34 2.11 7.81
C ALA A 236 -17.64 0.60 7.77
N PHE A 237 -16.90 -0.23 8.52
CA PHE A 237 -17.14 -1.67 8.69
C PHE A 237 -17.84 -2.03 10.00
N ARG A 238 -18.02 -1.09 10.93
CA ARG A 238 -18.75 -1.36 12.18
C ARG A 238 -20.20 -1.72 11.88
N GLY A 239 -20.63 -2.88 12.37
CA GLY A 239 -21.96 -3.44 12.11
C GLY A 239 -22.19 -3.96 10.68
N LEU A 240 -21.17 -3.93 9.81
CA LEU A 240 -21.31 -4.47 8.46
C LEU A 240 -21.24 -5.99 8.44
N TYR A 241 -20.34 -6.57 9.23
CA TYR A 241 -20.10 -8.02 9.25
C TYR A 241 -20.66 -8.66 10.53
N PRO A 242 -21.61 -9.61 10.43
CA PRO A 242 -22.23 -10.23 11.60
C PRO A 242 -21.27 -10.93 12.57
N ILE A 243 -20.10 -11.36 12.12
CA ILE A 243 -19.03 -11.90 12.99
C ILE A 243 -18.48 -10.88 14.01
N ALA A 244 -18.72 -9.58 13.83
CA ALA A 244 -18.29 -8.51 14.73
C ALA A 244 -19.51 -7.75 15.29
N ASN A 245 -20.11 -8.32 16.34
CA ASN A 245 -21.43 -7.90 16.84
C ASN A 245 -21.45 -7.49 18.32
N SER A 246 -20.31 -7.45 19.00
CA SER A 246 -20.26 -6.94 20.38
C SER A 246 -20.57 -5.45 20.44
N SER A 247 -21.08 -4.95 21.57
CA SER A 247 -21.40 -3.53 21.72
C SER A 247 -20.22 -2.61 21.43
N GLU A 248 -19.01 -2.99 21.85
CA GLU A 248 -17.78 -2.24 21.56
C GLU A 248 -17.40 -2.26 20.07
N GLN A 249 -17.69 -3.35 19.35
CA GLN A 249 -17.46 -3.41 17.90
C GLN A 249 -18.47 -2.58 17.12
N LEU A 250 -19.73 -2.55 17.58
CA LEU A 250 -20.81 -1.82 16.92
C LEU A 250 -20.77 -0.31 17.18
N PHE A 251 -20.46 0.10 18.41
CA PHE A 251 -20.61 1.49 18.86
C PHE A 251 -19.38 2.07 19.57
N GLY A 252 -18.41 1.24 19.92
CA GLY A 252 -17.20 1.65 20.64
C GLY A 252 -15.98 1.78 19.74
N SER A 253 -14.80 1.58 20.32
CA SER A 253 -13.51 1.68 19.62
C SER A 253 -12.86 0.32 19.34
N ALA A 254 -13.46 -0.80 19.74
CA ALA A 254 -12.87 -2.12 19.53
C ALA A 254 -12.58 -2.39 18.04
N PRO A 255 -11.49 -3.11 17.71
CA PRO A 255 -11.19 -3.52 16.34
C PRO A 255 -12.31 -4.34 15.72
N VAL A 256 -12.50 -4.20 14.40
CA VAL A 256 -13.46 -4.95 13.62
C VAL A 256 -12.78 -5.55 12.37
N PRO A 257 -13.22 -6.71 11.87
CA PRO A 257 -12.79 -7.21 10.57
C PRO A 257 -13.07 -6.18 9.49
N THR A 258 -12.13 -6.00 8.55
CA THR A 258 -12.31 -5.05 7.46
C THR A 258 -12.08 -5.70 6.09
N GLY A 259 -12.81 -5.22 5.09
CA GLY A 259 -12.74 -5.67 3.69
C GLY A 259 -12.17 -4.59 2.77
N ARG A 260 -12.41 -4.74 1.46
CA ARG A 260 -11.94 -3.76 0.46
C ARG A 260 -12.61 -2.40 0.65
N TYR A 261 -13.93 -2.37 0.47
CA TYR A 261 -14.79 -1.20 0.66
C TYR A 261 -16.20 -1.64 1.10
N PRO A 262 -17.00 -0.77 1.76
CA PRO A 262 -18.28 -1.17 2.37
C PRO A 262 -19.37 -1.61 1.39
N GLU A 263 -19.34 -1.08 0.16
CA GLU A 263 -20.31 -1.41 -0.90
C GLU A 263 -19.96 -2.70 -1.68
N ASP A 264 -18.93 -3.43 -1.25
CA ASP A 264 -18.41 -4.60 -1.93
C ASP A 264 -19.46 -5.73 -2.04
N LYS A 265 -19.46 -6.41 -3.19
CA LYS A 265 -20.32 -7.55 -3.53
C LYS A 265 -19.54 -8.80 -3.94
N TRP A 266 -18.22 -8.73 -4.05
CA TRP A 266 -17.40 -9.90 -4.39
C TRP A 266 -17.26 -10.81 -3.17
N ASP A 267 -17.81 -12.01 -3.25
CA ASP A 267 -17.82 -12.94 -2.12
C ASP A 267 -16.59 -13.86 -2.04
N GLY A 268 -15.68 -13.75 -3.01
CA GLY A 268 -14.51 -14.63 -3.18
C GLY A 268 -14.65 -15.62 -4.34
N TYR A 269 -15.85 -15.74 -4.92
CA TYR A 269 -16.14 -16.64 -6.03
C TYR A 269 -16.88 -15.94 -7.17
N GLU A 270 -17.87 -15.10 -6.85
CA GLU A 270 -18.66 -14.38 -7.83
C GLU A 270 -19.13 -12.99 -7.34
N THR A 271 -19.61 -12.19 -8.28
CA THR A 271 -20.31 -10.93 -8.02
C THR A 271 -21.70 -11.00 -8.65
N GLY A 272 -22.74 -10.94 -7.83
CA GLY A 272 -24.13 -11.00 -8.23
C GLY A 272 -25.01 -10.00 -7.47
N SER A 273 -26.33 -10.02 -7.75
CA SER A 273 -27.28 -9.14 -7.05
C SER A 273 -27.42 -9.47 -5.57
N ASN A 274 -27.18 -10.73 -5.20
CA ASN A 274 -27.40 -11.29 -3.86
C ASN A 274 -26.11 -11.63 -3.12
N THR A 275 -24.95 -11.43 -3.76
CA THR A 275 -23.66 -11.62 -3.09
C THR A 275 -23.27 -10.37 -2.33
N LEU A 276 -22.49 -10.58 -1.28
CA LEU A 276 -22.03 -9.53 -0.39
C LEU A 276 -20.54 -9.73 -0.16
N GLY A 277 -19.80 -8.63 -0.13
CA GLY A 277 -18.36 -8.64 0.16
C GLY A 277 -18.07 -9.08 1.60
N ASN A 278 -16.86 -9.61 1.79
CA ASN A 278 -16.40 -10.11 3.08
C ASN A 278 -15.20 -9.33 3.60
N PRO A 279 -14.81 -9.55 4.87
CA PRO A 279 -13.47 -9.22 5.32
C PRO A 279 -12.38 -9.88 4.46
N TRP A 280 -11.29 -9.15 4.25
CA TRP A 280 -10.09 -9.63 3.57
C TRP A 280 -8.94 -9.65 4.55
N TYR A 281 -8.11 -10.70 4.52
CA TYR A 281 -6.95 -10.78 5.43
C TYR A 281 -5.98 -9.63 5.21
N LEU A 282 -5.66 -9.31 3.95
CA LEU A 282 -4.76 -8.21 3.62
C LEU A 282 -5.31 -6.83 4.02
N CYS A 283 -6.64 -6.64 3.96
CA CYS A 283 -7.29 -5.39 4.36
C CYS A 283 -7.35 -5.25 5.88
N THR A 284 -7.67 -6.34 6.58
CA THR A 284 -7.71 -6.38 8.05
C THR A 284 -6.31 -6.17 8.64
N VAL A 285 -5.27 -6.78 8.07
CA VAL A 285 -3.88 -6.60 8.55
C VAL A 285 -3.25 -5.27 8.12
N ALA A 286 -3.80 -4.58 7.12
CA ALA A 286 -3.30 -3.26 6.71
C ALA A 286 -3.45 -2.21 7.83
N VAL A 287 -4.51 -2.32 8.64
CA VAL A 287 -4.75 -1.39 9.77
C VAL A 287 -3.64 -1.48 10.82
N PRO A 288 -3.40 -2.63 11.49
CA PRO A 288 -2.35 -2.72 12.50
C PRO A 288 -0.94 -2.51 11.93
N HIS A 289 -0.69 -2.87 10.66
CA HIS A 289 0.58 -2.55 10.00
C HIS A 289 0.83 -1.03 9.97
N LEU A 290 -0.16 -0.26 9.53
CA LEU A 290 -0.03 1.20 9.45
C LEU A 290 0.07 1.84 10.83
N ILE A 291 -0.68 1.33 11.81
CA ILE A 291 -0.62 1.80 13.20
C ILE A 291 0.72 1.50 13.86
N ASP A 292 1.27 0.29 13.67
CA ASP A 292 2.58 -0.08 14.21
C ASP A 292 3.69 0.80 13.60
N TRP A 293 3.59 1.12 12.30
CA TRP A 293 4.49 2.06 11.66
C TRP A 293 4.33 3.49 12.22
N ALA A 294 3.11 3.99 12.38
CA ALA A 294 2.86 5.31 12.99
C ALA A 294 3.41 5.39 14.43
N LEU A 295 3.27 4.33 15.21
CA LEU A 295 3.81 4.25 16.58
C LEU A 295 5.34 4.34 16.60
N VAL A 296 6.03 3.67 15.68
CA VAL A 296 7.49 3.79 15.54
C VAL A 296 7.89 5.23 15.24
N GLU A 297 7.15 5.91 14.35
CA GLU A 297 7.43 7.31 14.00
C GLU A 297 7.15 8.28 15.13
N PHE A 298 6.04 8.13 15.85
CA PHE A 298 5.75 8.95 17.04
C PHE A 298 6.78 8.75 18.15
N ALA A 299 7.23 7.51 18.37
CA ALA A 299 8.30 7.21 19.31
C ALA A 299 9.62 7.90 18.90
N SER A 300 9.97 7.83 17.62
CA SER A 300 11.19 8.48 17.09
C SER A 300 11.11 10.01 17.11
N ALA A 301 9.94 10.60 16.82
CA ALA A 301 9.73 12.05 16.84
C ALA A 301 9.65 12.61 18.27
N GLY A 302 9.29 11.76 19.24
CA GLY A 302 9.14 12.11 20.65
C GLY A 302 7.97 13.05 20.95
N ASN A 303 7.05 13.23 19.99
CA ASN A 303 5.85 14.03 20.19
C ASN A 303 4.69 13.59 19.28
N ILE A 304 3.47 13.91 19.70
CA ILE A 304 2.22 13.72 18.95
C ILE A 304 1.50 15.07 18.95
N THR A 305 1.17 15.56 17.75
CA THR A 305 0.36 16.78 17.58
C THR A 305 -1.01 16.41 17.05
N VAL A 306 -2.06 16.84 17.75
CA VAL A 306 -3.45 16.65 17.33
C VAL A 306 -3.86 17.84 16.47
N THR A 307 -4.33 17.57 15.25
CA THR A 307 -4.88 18.59 14.35
C THR A 307 -6.40 18.44 14.26
N ASP A 308 -7.08 19.41 13.63
CA ASP A 308 -8.53 19.28 13.36
C ASP A 308 -8.84 18.01 12.56
N VAL A 309 -7.96 17.63 11.62
CA VAL A 309 -8.12 16.46 10.75
C VAL A 309 -7.89 15.16 11.53
N SER A 310 -6.83 15.06 12.33
CA SER A 310 -6.52 13.83 13.08
C SER A 310 -7.31 13.67 14.38
N LEU A 311 -8.08 14.70 14.78
CA LEU A 311 -8.84 14.69 16.03
C LEU A 311 -9.72 13.45 16.21
N PRO A 312 -10.58 13.04 15.24
CA PRO A 312 -11.47 11.89 15.44
C PRO A 312 -10.71 10.57 15.64
N PHE A 313 -9.49 10.46 15.10
CA PHE A 313 -8.64 9.30 15.31
C PHE A 313 -8.13 9.23 16.75
N PHE A 314 -7.64 10.33 17.33
CA PHE A 314 -7.10 10.32 18.69
C PHE A 314 -8.17 10.27 19.77
N GLN A 315 -9.36 10.85 19.51
CA GLN A 315 -10.49 10.86 20.45
C GLN A 315 -10.98 9.47 20.85
N GLN A 316 -10.69 8.44 20.05
CA GLN A 316 -11.08 7.07 20.38
C GLN A 316 -10.22 6.45 21.49
N PHE A 317 -9.09 7.05 21.84
CA PHE A 317 -8.16 6.56 22.85
C PHE A 317 -8.14 7.44 24.10
N VAL A 318 -8.19 8.75 23.92
CA VAL A 318 -8.03 9.75 24.99
C VAL A 318 -8.87 11.00 24.71
N SER A 319 -9.18 11.77 25.75
CA SER A 319 -9.80 13.09 25.56
C SER A 319 -8.75 14.09 25.06
N VAL A 320 -8.98 14.64 23.86
CA VAL A 320 -8.07 15.56 23.16
C VAL A 320 -8.86 16.65 22.43
N LYS A 321 -8.17 17.74 22.12
CA LYS A 321 -8.65 18.84 21.25
C LYS A 321 -7.59 19.22 20.21
N PRO A 322 -7.99 19.91 19.13
CA PRO A 322 -7.04 20.43 18.14
C PRO A 322 -5.99 21.35 18.78
N GLY A 323 -4.75 21.20 18.33
CA GLY A 323 -3.60 21.94 18.85
C GLY A 323 -2.95 21.35 20.09
N ASP A 324 -3.51 20.28 20.68
CA ASP A 324 -2.83 19.55 21.75
C ASP A 324 -1.51 18.95 21.23
N VAL A 325 -0.46 19.09 22.03
CA VAL A 325 0.86 18.52 21.77
C VAL A 325 1.27 17.69 22.99
N PHE A 326 1.50 16.40 22.78
CA PHE A 326 1.96 15.47 23.80
C PHE A 326 3.40 15.09 23.53
N THR A 327 4.27 15.24 24.52
CA THR A 327 5.70 14.88 24.41
C THR A 327 5.98 13.55 25.11
N ASN A 328 7.02 12.86 24.66
CA ASN A 328 7.47 11.60 25.26
C ASN A 328 7.65 11.73 26.78
N GLY A 329 7.14 10.75 27.54
CA GLY A 329 7.12 10.74 29.01
C GLY A 329 5.98 11.53 29.66
N SER A 330 5.10 12.19 28.88
CA SER A 330 3.85 12.74 29.41
C SER A 330 2.77 11.66 29.49
N ALA A 331 1.91 11.72 30.51
CA ALA A 331 0.82 10.76 30.68
C ALA A 331 -0.13 10.71 29.45
N GLY A 332 -0.32 11.84 28.76
CA GLY A 332 -1.13 11.89 27.54
C GLY A 332 -0.46 11.19 26.36
N PHE A 333 0.86 11.34 26.19
CA PHE A 333 1.61 10.61 25.18
C PHE A 333 1.56 9.10 25.43
N ASP A 334 1.81 8.68 26.67
CA ASP A 334 1.79 7.25 27.06
C ASP A 334 0.40 6.63 26.86
N SER A 335 -0.66 7.37 27.19
CA SER A 335 -2.04 6.91 27.00
C SER A 335 -2.41 6.76 25.51
N ILE A 336 -1.98 7.69 24.64
CA ILE A 336 -2.20 7.58 23.20
C ILE A 336 -1.46 6.38 22.63
N VAL A 337 -0.17 6.24 22.96
CA VAL A 337 0.67 5.12 22.50
C VAL A 337 0.11 3.78 22.95
N LEU A 338 -0.31 3.66 24.21
CA LEU A 338 -0.93 2.45 24.74
C LEU A 338 -2.27 2.14 24.05
N GLY A 339 -3.12 3.15 23.86
CA GLY A 339 -4.40 2.99 23.18
C GLY A 339 -4.25 2.51 21.74
N MET A 340 -3.36 3.14 20.98
CA MET A 340 -3.04 2.74 19.60
C MET A 340 -2.46 1.33 19.52
N ARG A 341 -1.54 0.96 20.43
CA ARG A 341 -0.95 -0.37 20.48
C ARG A 341 -2.00 -1.44 20.80
N THR A 342 -2.81 -1.22 21.83
CA THR A 342 -3.91 -2.12 22.21
C THR A 342 -4.89 -2.32 21.07
N TRP A 343 -5.19 -1.24 20.33
CA TRP A 343 -6.05 -1.30 19.15
C TRP A 343 -5.43 -2.14 18.02
N SER A 344 -4.13 -1.94 17.75
CA SER A 344 -3.36 -2.75 16.80
C SER A 344 -3.37 -4.23 17.18
N ASP A 345 -3.16 -4.55 18.47
CA ASP A 345 -3.18 -5.93 18.99
C ASP A 345 -4.52 -6.63 18.74
N GLY A 346 -5.65 -5.94 18.90
CA GLY A 346 -6.96 -6.54 18.66
C GLY A 346 -7.21 -6.87 17.18
N PHE A 347 -6.60 -6.17 16.21
CA PHE A 347 -6.65 -6.61 14.81
C PHE A 347 -5.84 -7.88 14.55
N TYR A 348 -4.68 -8.05 15.21
CA TYR A 348 -3.94 -9.30 15.14
C TYR A 348 -4.71 -10.45 15.79
N GLU A 349 -5.46 -10.21 16.87
CA GLU A 349 -6.36 -11.22 17.45
C GLU A 349 -7.50 -11.60 16.51
N ILE A 350 -8.09 -10.66 15.75
CA ILE A 350 -9.07 -10.97 14.70
C ILE A 350 -8.45 -11.91 13.66
N LEU A 351 -7.23 -11.61 13.18
CA LEU A 351 -6.54 -12.46 12.21
C LEU A 351 -6.23 -13.84 12.80
N ARG A 352 -5.82 -13.92 14.07
CA ARG A 352 -5.57 -15.18 14.77
C ARG A 352 -6.85 -16.01 14.92
N GLN A 353 -7.98 -15.36 15.17
CA GLN A 353 -9.29 -16.00 15.32
C GLN A 353 -9.79 -16.61 14.02
N PHE A 354 -9.62 -15.90 12.90
CA PHE A 354 -10.19 -16.29 11.60
C PHE A 354 -9.17 -16.85 10.61
N GLN A 355 -7.93 -17.13 11.03
CA GLN A 355 -6.93 -17.75 10.17
C GLN A 355 -7.39 -19.11 9.64
N GLY A 356 -6.96 -19.45 8.42
CA GLY A 356 -7.26 -20.74 7.85
C GLY A 356 -6.51 -21.91 8.50
N PRO A 357 -6.95 -23.15 8.23
CA PRO A 357 -6.31 -24.35 8.75
C PRO A 357 -4.80 -24.36 8.45
N GLY A 358 -3.99 -24.68 9.46
CA GLY A 358 -2.53 -24.72 9.32
C GLY A 358 -1.86 -23.35 9.09
N GLY A 359 -2.57 -22.25 9.34
CA GLY A 359 -2.05 -20.88 9.13
C GLY A 359 -2.13 -20.42 7.67
N VAL A 360 -2.93 -21.09 6.83
CA VAL A 360 -3.15 -20.66 5.45
C VAL A 360 -3.95 -19.35 5.44
N LEU A 361 -3.46 -18.36 4.70
CA LEU A 361 -4.18 -17.12 4.46
C LEU A 361 -4.84 -17.17 3.08
N TYR A 362 -6.16 -17.09 3.08
CA TYR A 362 -6.96 -16.98 1.87
C TYR A 362 -7.03 -15.52 1.43
N GLU A 363 -7.78 -15.24 0.38
CA GLU A 363 -8.21 -13.89 0.03
C GLU A 363 -9.12 -13.30 1.13
N GLN A 364 -10.11 -14.08 1.57
CA GLN A 364 -11.18 -13.60 2.44
C GLN A 364 -11.47 -14.58 3.58
N PHE A 365 -12.17 -14.09 4.60
CA PHE A 365 -12.88 -14.92 5.57
C PHE A 365 -14.33 -14.49 5.62
N ASN A 366 -15.23 -15.46 5.67
CA ASN A 366 -16.66 -15.27 5.48
C ASN A 366 -17.23 -14.29 6.52
N ARG A 367 -18.01 -13.32 6.04
CA ARG A 367 -18.58 -12.25 6.89
C ARG A 367 -19.54 -12.72 7.98
N ASP A 368 -20.14 -13.90 7.83
CA ASP A 368 -21.16 -14.44 8.73
C ASP A 368 -20.61 -15.56 9.62
N THR A 369 -19.74 -16.42 9.09
CA THR A 369 -19.21 -17.58 9.81
C THR A 369 -17.76 -17.43 10.26
N GLY A 370 -16.99 -16.54 9.62
CA GLY A 370 -15.55 -16.40 9.82
C GLY A 370 -14.70 -17.48 9.13
N GLU A 371 -15.32 -18.41 8.41
CA GLU A 371 -14.60 -19.47 7.68
C GLU A 371 -13.77 -18.89 6.51
N PRO A 372 -12.53 -19.34 6.27
CA PRO A 372 -11.74 -18.89 5.13
C PRO A 372 -12.41 -19.21 3.79
N GLN A 373 -12.37 -18.27 2.84
CA GLN A 373 -12.96 -18.45 1.52
C GLN A 373 -12.28 -17.64 0.40
N GLY A 374 -12.63 -17.95 -0.84
CA GLY A 374 -12.02 -17.37 -2.03
C GLY A 374 -10.68 -18.02 -2.37
N ALA A 375 -9.77 -17.28 -3.02
CA ALA A 375 -8.48 -17.81 -3.45
C ALA A 375 -7.65 -18.27 -2.23
N SER A 376 -7.36 -19.57 -2.16
CA SER A 376 -6.48 -20.13 -1.12
C SER A 376 -5.03 -19.73 -1.37
N ASN A 377 -4.26 -19.60 -0.29
CA ASN A 377 -2.84 -19.25 -0.34
C ASN A 377 -2.56 -17.97 -1.13
N LEU A 378 -3.36 -16.93 -0.92
CA LEU A 378 -3.18 -15.68 -1.65
C LEU A 378 -1.84 -15.05 -1.26
N THR A 379 -0.93 -14.96 -2.23
CA THR A 379 0.43 -14.42 -2.03
C THR A 379 0.41 -13.04 -1.37
N TRP A 380 -0.57 -12.19 -1.72
CA TRP A 380 -0.69 -10.86 -1.14
C TRP A 380 -1.11 -10.88 0.33
N SER A 381 -2.01 -11.78 0.74
CA SER A 381 -2.35 -11.96 2.17
C SER A 381 -1.13 -12.34 3.00
N PHE A 382 -0.31 -13.28 2.51
CA PHE A 382 0.95 -13.64 3.18
C PHE A 382 1.96 -12.50 3.20
N ALA A 383 2.13 -11.78 2.09
CA ALA A 383 3.04 -10.64 2.03
C ALA A 383 2.61 -9.51 2.98
N ALA A 384 1.30 -9.23 3.06
CA ALA A 384 0.74 -8.22 3.94
C ALA A 384 0.99 -8.58 5.42
N PHE A 385 0.71 -9.83 5.80
CA PHE A 385 0.97 -10.31 7.16
C PHE A 385 2.47 -10.29 7.51
N ALA A 386 3.35 -10.75 6.62
CA ALA A 386 4.79 -10.74 6.85
C ALA A 386 5.36 -9.32 7.01
N ASN A 387 4.84 -8.35 6.26
CA ASN A 387 5.24 -6.95 6.42
C ASN A 387 4.71 -6.35 7.74
N ALA A 388 3.47 -6.66 8.12
CA ALA A 388 2.90 -6.24 9.40
C ALA A 388 3.68 -6.80 10.59
N ALA A 389 4.02 -8.10 10.56
CA ALA A 389 4.84 -8.73 11.57
C ALA A 389 6.22 -8.07 11.71
N ARG A 390 6.83 -7.64 10.60
CA ARG A 390 8.09 -6.88 10.64
C ARG A 390 7.88 -5.49 11.25
N ALA A 391 6.78 -4.80 10.91
CA ALA A 391 6.46 -3.51 11.52
C ALA A 391 6.27 -3.64 13.05
N ARG A 392 5.59 -4.71 13.49
CA ARG A 392 5.46 -5.05 14.91
C ARG A 392 6.80 -5.31 15.59
N HIS A 393 7.67 -6.11 14.97
CA HIS A 393 9.03 -6.34 15.49
C HIS A 393 9.83 -5.02 15.62
N ASN A 394 9.73 -4.13 14.62
CA ASN A 394 10.39 -2.83 14.67
C ASN A 394 9.84 -1.94 15.80
N LEU A 395 8.53 -1.99 16.06
CA LEU A 395 7.90 -1.30 17.18
C LEU A 395 8.43 -1.81 18.53
N GLU A 396 8.51 -3.13 18.72
CA GLU A 396 9.04 -3.75 19.94
C GLU A 396 10.51 -3.37 20.18
N ALA A 397 11.32 -3.38 19.13
CA ALA A 397 12.72 -2.95 19.19
C ALA A 397 12.85 -1.45 19.52
N SER A 398 11.98 -0.60 18.95
CA SER A 398 11.96 0.84 19.23
C SER A 398 11.56 1.14 20.68
N MET A 399 10.52 0.49 21.19
CA MET A 399 10.06 0.67 22.58
C MET A 399 11.10 0.20 23.60
N THR A 400 11.83 -0.88 23.30
CA THR A 400 12.92 -1.38 24.15
C THR A 400 14.11 -0.41 24.19
N SER A 401 14.47 0.18 23.05
CA SER A 401 15.61 1.10 22.96
C SER A 401 15.35 2.48 23.60
N HIS A 402 14.09 2.94 23.64
CA HIS A 402 13.74 4.26 24.15
C HIS A 402 13.39 4.30 25.66
N ARG A 403 13.47 3.17 26.40
CA ARG A 403 13.00 3.06 27.80
C ARG A 403 11.69 3.85 28.04
N ILE A 404 10.72 3.65 27.16
CA ILE A 404 9.33 3.82 27.58
C ILE A 404 9.14 2.66 28.57
N ALA A 405 8.92 2.98 29.85
CA ALA A 405 9.01 2.03 30.95
C ALA A 405 8.38 0.68 30.57
N SER A 406 9.08 -0.42 30.85
CA SER A 406 8.62 -1.79 30.63
C SER A 406 7.18 -1.95 31.15
N TRP A 407 6.25 -2.11 30.21
CA TRP A 407 4.86 -2.44 30.48
C TRP A 407 4.74 -3.97 30.46
N ASP A 408 5.08 -4.61 31.59
CA ASP A 408 4.66 -5.98 31.90
C ASP A 408 3.18 -6.01 32.29
#